data_AF-A0A840ZM03-F1
#
_entry.id   AF-A0A840ZM03-F1
#
_cell.length_a   1.000
_cell.length_b   1.000
_cell.length_c   1.000
_cell.angle_alpha   90.00
_cell.angle_beta   90.00
_cell.angle_gamma   90.00
#
_symmetry.space_group_name_H-M   'P 1'
#
loop_
_entity.id
_entity.type
_entity.pdbx_description
1 polymer ?
#
loop_
_entity_poly.entity_id
_entity_poly.type
_entity_poly.pdbx_seq_one_letter_code
_entity_poly.pdbx_strand_id
1 'polypeptide(L)' 'MSRRVIWDRTGGNPIPHVSKELRIDPYVCSGALHTIKQSAGLRPNDDVMIYDNGDVTGRLNGDEIGNLYDEH' A
#
# COMPACT_ATOMS: atom_id res chain seq x y z
N MET A 1 1.64 11.19 -15.64
CA MET A 1 1.24 9.77 -15.64
C MET A 1 0.00 9.65 -14.77
N SER A 2 -1.05 8.96 -15.23
CA SER A 2 -2.26 8.76 -14.42
C SER A 2 -2.04 7.53 -13.55
N ARG A 3 -2.05 7.70 -12.22
CA ARG A 3 -2.02 6.58 -11.27
C ARG A 3 -3.44 6.10 -11.02
N ARG A 4 -3.69 4.79 -11.12
CA ARG A 4 -5.00 4.18 -10.88
C ARG A 4 -5.01 3.54 -9.51
N VAL A 5 -6.06 3.81 -8.75
CA VAL A 5 -6.31 3.14 -7.47
C VAL A 5 -6.61 1.67 -7.71
N ILE A 6 -5.84 0.78 -7.07
CA ILE A 6 -6.07 -0.67 -7.05
C ILE A 6 -6.61 -1.13 -5.69
N TRP A 7 -6.41 -0.34 -4.63
CA TRP A 7 -7.01 -0.60 -3.33
C TRP A 7 -7.38 0.70 -2.61
N ASP A 8 -8.63 0.81 -2.17
CA ASP A 8 -9.16 1.93 -1.36
C ASP A 8 -10.22 1.44 -0.36
N ARG A 9 -10.19 0.15 0.00
CA ARG A 9 -11.22 -0.43 0.86
C ARG A 9 -10.92 -0.17 2.33
N THR A 10 -11.97 0.12 3.09
CA THR A 10 -11.91 0.20 4.56
C THR A 10 -11.96 -1.21 5.11
N GLY A 11 -10.90 -1.61 5.80
CA GLY A 11 -10.75 -2.95 6.33
C GLY A 11 -10.52 -4.04 5.26
N GLY A 12 -10.05 -5.19 5.73
CA GLY A 12 -9.65 -6.32 4.89
C GLY A 12 -8.15 -6.35 4.60
N ASN A 13 -7.69 -7.48 4.09
CA ASN A 13 -6.28 -7.67 3.75
C ASN A 13 -6.02 -7.21 2.30
N PRO A 14 -5.27 -6.12 2.06
CA PRO A 14 -4.95 -5.66 0.70
C PRO A 14 -3.99 -6.61 -0.02
N ILE A 15 -3.18 -7.37 0.72
CA ILE A 15 -2.03 -8.11 0.20
C ILE A 15 -2.39 -9.06 -0.95
N PRO A 16 -3.43 -9.93 -0.88
CA PRO A 16 -3.74 -10.85 -1.97
C PRO A 16 -4.15 -10.17 -3.28
N HIS A 17 -4.79 -8.99 -3.19
CA HIS A 17 -5.20 -8.25 -4.37
C HIS A 17 -4.05 -7.43 -4.94
N VAL A 18 -3.37 -6.66 -4.08
CA VAL A 18 -2.29 -5.75 -4.46
C VAL A 18 -1.09 -6.51 -5.01
N SER A 19 -0.68 -7.60 -4.36
CA SER A 19 0.42 -8.43 -4.85
C SER A 19 0.17 -9.00 -6.25
N LYS A 20 -1.09 -9.39 -6.53
CA LYS A 20 -1.50 -9.90 -7.84
C LYS A 20 -1.48 -8.81 -8.91
N GLU A 21 -2.02 -7.63 -8.62
CA GLU A 21 -2.07 -6.50 -9.56
C GLU A 21 -0.66 -5.97 -9.86
N LEU A 22 0.18 -5.80 -8.84
CA LEU A 22 1.55 -5.29 -8.96
C LEU A 22 2.59 -6.34 -9.36
N ARG A 23 2.18 -7.62 -9.43
CA ARG A 23 3.04 -8.78 -9.72
C ARG A 23 4.26 -8.89 -8.81
N ILE A 24 4.06 -8.57 -7.53
CA ILE A 24 5.06 -8.68 -6.46
C ILE A 24 4.74 -9.86 -5.56
N ASP A 25 5.76 -10.43 -4.92
CA ASP A 25 5.56 -11.52 -3.98
C ASP A 25 4.69 -11.07 -2.78
N PRO A 26 3.70 -11.87 -2.33
CA PRO A 26 2.83 -11.49 -1.23
C PRO A 26 3.56 -11.21 0.10
N TYR A 27 4.64 -11.93 0.40
CA TYR A 27 5.44 -11.70 1.61
C TYR A 27 6.21 -10.39 1.52
N VAL A 28 6.81 -10.12 0.36
CA VAL A 28 7.45 -8.83 0.07
C VAL A 28 6.44 -7.69 0.20
N CYS A 29 5.29 -7.81 -0.47
CA CYS A 29 4.23 -6.80 -0.42
C CYS A 29 3.76 -6.54 1.02
N SER A 30 3.67 -7.60 1.83
CA SER A 30 3.30 -7.48 3.24
C SER A 30 4.38 -6.78 4.06
N GLY A 31 5.66 -7.09 3.82
CA GLY A 31 6.79 -6.43 4.47
C GLY A 31 6.86 -4.95 4.12
N ALA A 32 6.86 -4.63 2.83
CA ALA A 32 6.88 -3.27 2.32
C ALA A 32 5.72 -2.43 2.90
N LEU A 33 4.48 -2.95 2.83
CA LEU A 33 3.33 -2.24 3.37
C LEU A 33 3.42 -2.04 4.89
N HIS A 34 3.97 -3.01 5.62
CA HIS A 34 4.18 -2.89 7.06
C HIS A 34 5.18 -1.77 7.38
N THR A 35 6.33 -1.75 6.69
CA THR A 35 7.36 -0.71 6.84
C THR A 35 6.81 0.67 6.52
N ILE A 36 6.10 0.83 5.39
CA ILE A 36 5.49 2.10 4.99
C ILE A 36 4.53 2.62 6.06
N LYS A 37 3.63 1.75 6.56
CA LYS A 37 2.69 2.14 7.63
C LYS A 37 3.43 2.53 8.90
N GLN A 38 4.46 1.76 9.29
CA GLN A 38 5.25 2.04 10.47
C GLN A 38 5.98 3.39 10.37
N SER A 39 6.62 3.68 9.24
CA SER A 39 7.29 4.95 8.96
C SER A 39 6.33 6.14 8.96
N ALA A 40 5.10 5.93 8.51
CA ALA A 40 4.03 6.93 8.53
C ALA A 40 3.34 7.07 9.91
N GLY A 41 3.71 6.27 10.92
CA GLY A 41 3.07 6.26 12.23
C GLY A 41 1.65 5.67 12.22
N LEU A 42 1.28 4.94 11.17
CA LEU A 42 0.00 4.26 11.02
C LEU A 42 0.01 2.90 11.72
N ARG A 43 -1.13 2.51 12.25
CA ARG A 43 -1.35 1.17 12.81
C ARG A 43 -1.49 0.16 11.67
N PRO A 44 -1.21 -1.13 11.91
CA PRO A 44 -1.37 -2.17 10.90
C PRO A 44 -2.76 -2.21 10.25
N ASN A 45 -3.79 -1.92 11.05
CA ASN A 45 -5.20 -1.91 10.64
C ASN A 45 -5.67 -0.57 10.05
N ASP A 46 -4.83 0.46 10.01
CA ASP A 46 -5.22 1.74 9.44
C ASP A 46 -5.37 1.62 7.93
N ASP A 47 -6.37 2.30 7.40
CA ASP A 47 -6.69 2.27 5.98
C ASP A 47 -5.71 3.10 5.16
N VAL A 48 -5.31 2.55 4.01
CA VAL A 48 -4.46 3.21 3.03
C VAL A 48 -5.05 3.05 1.64
N MET A 49 -4.68 3.95 0.74
CA MET A 49 -4.94 3.77 -0.69
C MET A 49 -3.66 3.32 -1.38
N ILE A 50 -3.77 2.33 -2.27
CA ILE A 50 -2.65 1.77 -3.02
C ILE A 50 -2.95 1.91 -4.50
N TYR A 51 -1.94 2.31 -5.26
CA TYR A 51 -2.03 2.58 -6.69
C TYR A 51 -1.29 1.53 -7.51
N ASP A 52 -1.61 1.45 -8.80
CA ASP A 52 -1.04 0.50 -9.77
C ASP A 52 0.46 0.72 -10.07
N ASN A 53 1.00 1.87 -9.70
CA ASN A 53 2.43 2.16 -9.74
C ASN A 53 3.16 1.83 -8.42
N GLY A 54 2.47 1.24 -7.44
CA GLY A 54 3.03 0.88 -6.14
C GLY A 54 2.96 1.97 -5.08
N ASP A 55 2.52 3.20 -5.43
CA ASP A 55 2.38 4.26 -4.43
C ASP A 55 1.37 3.86 -3.36
N VAL A 56 1.65 4.29 -2.14
CA VAL A 56 0.77 4.17 -0.99
C VAL A 56 0.50 5.55 -0.44
N THR A 57 -0.77 5.91 -0.30
CA THR A 57 -1.18 7.18 0.32
C THR A 57 -2.03 6.92 1.56
N GLY A 58 -1.91 7.79 2.56
CA GLY A 58 -2.81 7.79 3.72
C GLY A 58 -4.24 8.12 3.29
N ARG A 59 -5.23 7.35 3.74
CA ARG A 59 -6.64 7.58 3.35
C ARG A 59 -7.19 8.92 3.86
N LEU A 60 -6.75 9.37 5.04
CA LEU A 60 -7.30 10.55 5.72
C LEU A 60 -6.81 11.87 5.12
N ASN A 61 -5.56 11.90 4.68
CA ASN A 61 -4.83 13.09 4.29
C ASN A 61 -4.46 13.09 2.80
N GLY A 62 -4.51 11.93 2.13
CA GLY A 62 -4.15 11.81 0.70
C GLY A 62 -2.65 11.98 0.43
N ASP A 63 -1.85 12.18 1.48
CA ASP A 63 -0.40 12.30 1.39
C ASP A 63 0.20 10.95 1.01
N GLU A 64 1.20 11.00 0.13
CA GLU A 64 2.03 9.84 -0.18
C GLU A 64 2.90 9.51 1.03
N ILE A 65 2.83 8.24 1.45
CA ILE A 65 3.51 7.74 2.64
C ILE A 65 4.62 6.74 2.29
N GLY A 66 4.68 6.27 1.05
CA GLY A 66 5.74 5.39 0.55
C GLY A 66 5.36 4.68 -0.74
N ASN A 67 6.26 3.84 -1.25
CA ASN A 67 6.05 3.05 -2.45
C ASN A 67 6.45 1.58 -2.21
N LEU A 68 5.61 0.65 -2.66
CA LEU A 68 5.79 -0.79 -2.46
C LEU A 68 6.99 -1.39 -3.22
N TYR A 69 7.52 -0.69 -4.23
CA TYR A 69 8.72 -1.11 -4.97
C TYR A 69 10.03 -0.60 -4.36
N ASP A 70 9.99 0.46 -3.56
CA ASP A 70 11.19 1.05 -2.97
C ASP A 70 11.57 0.38 -1.64
N GLU A 71 10.60 -0.24 -0.98
CA GLU A 71 10.73 -0.84 0.35
C GLU A 71 11.02 -2.35 0.22
N HIS A 72 12.30 -2.69 0.02
CA HIS A 72 12.81 -4.06 -0.16
C HIS A 72 13.96 -4.41 0.80
#